data_AF-A0A554IB35-F1
#
_entry.id   AF-A0A554IB35-F1
#
_cell.length_a   1.000
_cell.length_b   1.000
_cell.length_c   1.000
_cell.angle_alpha   90.00
_cell.angle_beta   90.00
_cell.angle_gamma   90.00
#
_symmetry.space_group_name_H-M   'P 1'
#
loop_
_entity.id
_entity.type
_entity.pdbx_description
1 polymer ?
#
loop_
_entity_poly.entity_id
_entity_poly.type
_entity_poly.pdbx_seq_one_letter_code
_entity_poly.pdbx_strand_id
1 'polypeptide(L)'
;REEAQDAINDYTERKVALELWRKWQAQIASAEIADQTFLPEIQKYIVKLKWISCPLIKDDREFFELVKNNLLEGLELDRLAEIVVDRLSFQFGFNLEETLRGLILAIRENTQQIGSNSIMVKNETRAVRPVVRNWLIDFLRNTSSGNPAEVEEANYLFSNPNAKALAEPDRQTLGKVLAFYDTFRSMARELAQTARAQMLAELPPEETTPPPGAPPQFYTPPTEPTAPPAASASPPTAPQPAPPLPPVSTPRADTYREPIAEEDLAGTQKPPVKPTPRIEGNIVDLKNINE
;
A
#
# COMPACT_ATOMS: atom_id res chain seq x y z
N ARG A 1 -35.96 -4.37 -3.28
CA ARG A 1 -36.36 -5.50 -4.17
C ARG A 1 -35.38 -5.64 -5.33
N GLU A 2 -35.12 -4.56 -6.05
CA GLU A 2 -34.06 -4.48 -7.09
C GLU A 2 -32.68 -4.80 -6.50
N GLU A 3 -32.27 -4.11 -5.43
CA GLU A 3 -31.03 -4.41 -4.69
C GLU A 3 -30.90 -5.86 -4.21
N ALA A 4 -32.02 -6.48 -3.80
CA ALA A 4 -32.02 -7.88 -3.37
C ALA A 4 -31.87 -8.83 -4.56
N GLN A 5 -32.44 -8.49 -5.72
CA GLN A 5 -32.28 -9.25 -6.94
C GLN A 5 -30.85 -9.11 -7.49
N ASP A 6 -30.28 -7.91 -7.43
CA ASP A 6 -28.90 -7.65 -7.82
C ASP A 6 -27.92 -8.38 -6.89
N ALA A 7 -28.16 -8.38 -5.57
CA ALA A 7 -27.38 -9.15 -4.62
C ALA A 7 -27.50 -10.68 -4.83
N ILE A 8 -28.68 -11.16 -5.21
CA ILE A 8 -28.90 -12.59 -5.57
C ILE A 8 -28.17 -12.94 -6.87
N ASN A 9 -28.25 -12.08 -7.88
CA ASN A 9 -27.57 -12.26 -9.17
C ASN A 9 -26.05 -12.26 -8.96
N ASP A 10 -25.55 -11.27 -8.24
CA ASP A 10 -24.14 -11.12 -7.87
C ASP A 10 -23.62 -12.33 -7.05
N TYR A 11 -24.36 -12.80 -6.05
CA TYR A 11 -23.99 -14.04 -5.33
C TYR A 11 -23.95 -15.28 -6.25
N THR A 12 -24.93 -15.42 -7.14
CA THR A 12 -25.00 -16.54 -8.08
C THR A 12 -23.83 -16.51 -9.05
N GLU A 13 -23.51 -15.34 -9.61
CA GLU A 13 -22.36 -15.11 -10.48
C GLU A 13 -21.04 -15.42 -9.76
N ARG A 14 -20.86 -14.95 -8.53
CA ARG A 14 -19.69 -15.24 -7.69
C ARG A 14 -19.52 -16.75 -7.45
N LYS A 15 -20.62 -17.47 -7.21
CA LYS A 15 -20.60 -18.92 -7.03
C LYS A 15 -20.24 -19.66 -8.32
N VAL A 16 -20.81 -19.25 -9.47
CA VAL A 16 -20.46 -19.82 -10.78
C VAL A 16 -19.00 -19.57 -11.09
N ALA A 17 -18.49 -18.37 -10.84
CA ALA A 17 -17.08 -18.04 -11.00
C ALA A 17 -16.19 -18.94 -10.12
N LEU A 18 -16.58 -19.16 -8.85
CA LEU A 18 -15.87 -20.04 -7.91
C LEU A 18 -15.76 -21.48 -8.42
N GLU A 19 -16.87 -22.04 -8.90
CA GLU A 19 -16.91 -23.40 -9.44
C GLU A 19 -16.09 -23.51 -10.73
N LEU A 20 -16.19 -22.50 -11.60
CA LEU A 20 -15.52 -22.48 -12.90
C LEU A 20 -13.99 -22.43 -12.74
N TRP A 21 -13.47 -21.52 -11.91
CA TRP A 21 -12.01 -21.41 -11.77
C TRP A 21 -11.41 -22.63 -11.10
N ARG A 22 -12.11 -23.24 -10.12
CA ARG A 22 -11.65 -24.49 -9.50
C ARG A 22 -11.60 -25.63 -10.50
N LYS A 23 -12.63 -25.75 -11.34
CA LYS A 23 -12.68 -26.74 -12.41
C LYS A 23 -11.52 -26.54 -13.39
N TRP A 24 -11.29 -25.31 -13.85
CA TRP A 24 -10.21 -25.02 -14.80
C TRP A 24 -8.83 -25.24 -14.19
N GLN A 25 -8.62 -24.84 -12.93
CA GLN A 25 -7.37 -25.09 -12.21
C GLN A 25 -7.07 -26.59 -12.09
N ALA A 26 -8.09 -27.40 -11.78
CA ALA A 26 -7.95 -28.86 -11.72
C ALA A 26 -7.66 -29.46 -13.10
N GLN A 27 -8.32 -28.98 -14.15
CA GLN A 27 -8.07 -29.41 -15.53
C GLN A 27 -6.65 -29.10 -15.95
N ILE A 28 -6.14 -27.89 -15.69
CA ILE A 28 -4.75 -27.50 -15.98
C ILE A 28 -3.75 -28.36 -15.22
N ALA A 29 -4.00 -28.63 -13.93
CA ALA A 29 -3.12 -29.47 -13.13
C ALA A 29 -3.09 -30.94 -13.60
N SER A 30 -4.22 -31.44 -14.12
CA SER A 30 -4.36 -32.82 -14.60
C SER A 30 -3.93 -33.01 -16.06
N ALA A 31 -3.98 -31.95 -16.85
CA ALA A 31 -3.68 -32.01 -18.27
C ALA A 31 -2.19 -31.75 -18.49
N GLU A 32 -1.50 -32.69 -19.13
CA GLU A 32 -0.37 -32.36 -19.99
C GLU A 32 -0.93 -31.52 -21.14
N ILE A 33 -1.14 -30.23 -20.90
CA ILE A 33 -1.69 -29.34 -21.92
C ILE A 33 -0.68 -29.32 -23.06
N ALA A 34 -1.05 -29.98 -24.16
CA ALA A 34 -0.22 -30.15 -25.35
C ALA A 34 0.20 -28.82 -25.98
N ASP A 35 -0.52 -27.74 -25.66
CA ASP A 35 -0.22 -26.40 -26.16
C ASP A 35 0.11 -25.43 -25.02
N GLN A 36 1.40 -25.34 -24.70
CA GLN A 36 1.92 -24.42 -23.69
C GLN A 36 1.67 -22.94 -24.01
N THR A 37 1.30 -22.61 -25.26
CA THR A 37 1.12 -21.22 -25.69
C THR A 37 -0.12 -20.56 -25.09
N PHE A 38 -1.19 -21.31 -24.83
CA PHE A 38 -2.45 -20.79 -24.29
C PHE A 38 -2.50 -20.72 -22.75
N LEU A 39 -1.57 -21.38 -22.06
CA LEU A 39 -1.56 -21.44 -20.59
C LEU A 39 -1.56 -20.05 -19.92
N PRO A 40 -0.77 -19.06 -20.36
CA PRO A 40 -0.76 -17.75 -19.73
C PRO A 40 -2.11 -17.03 -19.83
N GLU A 41 -2.80 -17.15 -20.96
CA GLU A 41 -4.11 -16.54 -21.17
C GLU A 41 -5.18 -17.16 -20.28
N ILE A 42 -5.21 -18.50 -20.20
CA ILE A 42 -6.16 -19.21 -19.33
C ILE A 42 -5.88 -18.86 -17.86
N GLN A 43 -4.61 -18.79 -17.47
CA GLN A 43 -4.24 -18.42 -16.10
C GLN A 43 -4.73 -17.00 -15.76
N LYS A 44 -4.65 -16.05 -16.69
CA LYS A 44 -5.20 -14.71 -16.52
C LYS A 44 -6.72 -14.73 -16.26
N TYR A 45 -7.48 -15.55 -16.98
CA TYR A 45 -8.92 -15.70 -16.74
C TYR A 45 -9.23 -16.38 -15.40
N ILE A 46 -8.47 -17.40 -15.02
CA ILE A 46 -8.61 -18.05 -13.71
C ILE A 46 -8.44 -17.03 -12.58
N VAL A 47 -7.43 -16.16 -12.69
CA VAL A 47 -7.18 -15.10 -11.72
C VAL A 47 -8.34 -14.10 -11.65
N LYS A 48 -8.90 -13.69 -12.79
CA LYS A 48 -10.10 -12.83 -12.81
C LYS A 48 -11.30 -13.48 -12.15
N LEU A 49 -11.55 -14.77 -12.42
CA LEU A 49 -12.62 -15.53 -11.78
C LEU A 49 -12.39 -15.70 -10.27
N LYS A 50 -11.14 -15.87 -9.84
CA LYS A 50 -10.77 -15.85 -8.41
C LYS A 50 -11.11 -14.51 -7.76
N TRP A 51 -10.79 -13.40 -8.42
CA TRP A 51 -11.18 -12.07 -7.93
C TRP A 51 -12.69 -11.90 -7.85
N ILE A 52 -13.44 -12.25 -8.90
CA ILE A 52 -14.91 -12.16 -8.88
C ILE A 52 -15.48 -12.99 -7.71
N SER A 53 -14.97 -14.21 -7.51
CA SER A 53 -15.41 -15.08 -6.41
C SER A 53 -14.79 -14.76 -5.05
N CYS A 54 -13.94 -13.73 -4.94
CA CYS A 54 -13.19 -13.37 -3.74
C CYS A 54 -14.06 -13.24 -2.49
N PRO A 55 -15.27 -12.64 -2.53
CA PRO A 55 -16.16 -12.54 -1.35
C PRO A 55 -16.52 -13.90 -0.73
N LEU A 56 -16.46 -14.98 -1.52
CA LEU A 56 -16.77 -16.35 -1.09
C LEU A 56 -15.53 -17.14 -0.62
N ILE A 57 -14.32 -16.62 -0.81
CA ILE A 57 -13.07 -17.24 -0.34
C ILE A 57 -13.01 -17.10 1.18
N LYS A 58 -13.03 -18.21 1.92
CA LYS A 58 -13.06 -18.17 3.40
C LYS A 58 -11.67 -18.04 4.02
N ASP A 59 -10.64 -18.55 3.34
CA ASP A 59 -9.27 -18.56 3.84
C ASP A 59 -8.59 -17.22 3.53
N ASP A 60 -8.27 -16.47 4.58
CA ASP A 60 -7.61 -15.18 4.44
C ASP A 60 -6.20 -15.31 3.86
N ARG A 61 -5.54 -16.46 4.05
CA ARG A 61 -4.25 -16.73 3.41
C ARG A 61 -4.38 -16.79 1.89
N GLU A 62 -5.41 -17.48 1.38
CA GLU A 62 -5.67 -17.54 -0.06
C GLU A 62 -5.99 -16.14 -0.61
N PHE A 63 -6.74 -15.33 0.14
CA PHE A 63 -7.01 -13.94 -0.21
C PHE A 63 -5.74 -13.07 -0.25
N PHE A 64 -4.87 -13.14 0.76
CA PHE A 64 -3.62 -12.39 0.78
C PHE A 64 -2.65 -12.81 -0.32
N GLU A 65 -2.57 -14.11 -0.63
CA GLU A 65 -1.77 -14.60 -1.77
C GLU A 65 -2.34 -14.13 -3.11
N LEU A 66 -3.68 -14.01 -3.24
CA LEU A 66 -4.31 -13.44 -4.42
C LEU A 66 -3.91 -11.97 -4.60
N VAL A 67 -3.98 -11.16 -3.53
CA VAL A 67 -3.53 -9.75 -3.53
C VAL A 67 -2.03 -9.63 -3.82
N LYS A 68 -1.19 -10.43 -3.15
CA LYS A 68 0.26 -10.33 -3.24
C LYS A 68 0.80 -10.68 -4.62
N ASN A 69 0.19 -11.65 -5.29
CA ASN A 69 0.72 -12.18 -6.55
C ASN A 69 -0.08 -11.75 -7.78
N ASN A 70 -1.33 -11.26 -7.62
CA ASN A 70 -2.27 -11.05 -8.73
C ASN A 70 -3.11 -9.76 -8.62
N LEU A 71 -2.61 -8.74 -7.90
CA LEU A 71 -3.27 -7.44 -7.77
C LEU A 71 -3.50 -6.78 -9.14
N LEU A 72 -2.52 -6.79 -10.04
CA LEU A 72 -2.61 -6.07 -11.31
C LEU A 72 -3.73 -6.63 -12.20
N GLU A 73 -3.89 -7.95 -12.27
CA GLU A 73 -4.99 -8.62 -12.97
C GLU A 73 -6.33 -8.31 -12.32
N GLY A 74 -6.35 -8.12 -11.00
CA GLY A 74 -7.51 -7.66 -10.26
C GLY A 74 -7.90 -6.23 -10.64
N LEU A 75 -6.93 -5.32 -10.82
CA LEU A 75 -7.17 -3.92 -11.18
C LEU A 75 -7.64 -3.72 -12.62
N GLU A 76 -7.56 -4.76 -13.45
CA GLU A 76 -8.27 -4.82 -14.74
C GLU A 76 -9.78 -4.96 -14.55
N LEU A 77 -10.25 -5.36 -13.37
CA LEU A 77 -11.65 -5.32 -12.98
C LEU A 77 -11.91 -3.92 -12.39
N ASP A 78 -12.70 -3.10 -13.07
CA ASP A 78 -13.00 -1.73 -12.63
C ASP A 78 -13.68 -1.67 -11.24
N ARG A 79 -14.19 -2.81 -10.76
CA ARG A 79 -14.91 -2.97 -9.49
C ARG A 79 -14.09 -3.69 -8.40
N LEU A 80 -12.76 -3.78 -8.54
CA LEU A 80 -11.93 -4.52 -7.58
C LEU A 80 -12.12 -4.05 -6.13
N ALA A 81 -12.15 -2.73 -5.91
CA ALA A 81 -12.34 -2.16 -4.58
C ALA A 81 -13.68 -2.60 -3.96
N GLU A 82 -14.77 -2.56 -4.73
CA GLU A 82 -16.10 -3.01 -4.31
C GLU A 82 -16.10 -4.51 -3.95
N ILE A 83 -15.46 -5.35 -4.78
CA ILE A 83 -15.32 -6.79 -4.54
C ILE A 83 -14.61 -7.05 -3.21
N VAL A 84 -13.54 -6.30 -2.92
CA VAL A 84 -12.79 -6.47 -1.66
C VAL A 84 -13.59 -5.93 -0.48
N VAL A 85 -14.31 -4.81 -0.62
CA VAL A 85 -15.23 -4.30 0.41
C VAL A 85 -16.33 -5.31 0.74
N ASP A 86 -16.90 -5.96 -0.27
CA ASP A 86 -17.89 -7.02 -0.08
C ASP A 86 -17.29 -8.20 0.68
N ARG A 87 -16.07 -8.63 0.31
CA ARG A 87 -15.34 -9.68 1.04
C ARG A 87 -15.17 -9.31 2.51
N LEU A 88 -14.71 -8.09 2.81
CA LEU A 88 -14.51 -7.61 4.18
C LEU A 88 -15.84 -7.54 4.94
N SER A 89 -16.93 -7.15 4.28
CA SER A 89 -18.28 -7.08 4.86
C SER A 89 -18.81 -8.46 5.26
N PHE A 90 -18.52 -9.51 4.49
CA PHE A 90 -18.91 -10.89 4.82
C PHE A 90 -18.22 -11.46 6.07
N GLN A 91 -17.15 -10.84 6.58
CA GLN A 91 -16.50 -11.28 7.83
C GLN A 91 -17.27 -10.84 9.10
N PHE A 92 -18.37 -10.07 8.98
CA PHE A 92 -19.25 -9.66 10.09
C PHE A 92 -18.48 -9.13 11.33
N GLY A 93 -17.41 -8.36 11.11
CA GLY A 93 -16.62 -7.75 12.19
C GLY A 93 -15.67 -8.69 12.93
N PHE A 94 -15.71 -10.01 12.70
CA PHE A 94 -14.70 -10.92 13.23
C PHE A 94 -13.40 -10.72 12.45
N ASN A 95 -12.32 -10.36 13.15
CA ASN A 95 -10.97 -10.16 12.61
C ASN A 95 -10.85 -9.08 11.52
N LEU A 96 -11.83 -8.20 11.30
CA LEU A 96 -11.78 -7.18 10.25
C LEU A 96 -10.49 -6.33 10.31
N GLU A 97 -10.06 -5.93 11.51
CA GLU A 97 -8.81 -5.17 11.69
C GLU A 97 -7.59 -5.98 11.24
N GLU A 98 -7.53 -7.25 11.61
CA GLU A 98 -6.43 -8.15 11.26
C GLU A 98 -6.42 -8.44 9.76
N THR A 99 -7.59 -8.71 9.17
CA THR A 99 -7.74 -8.92 7.72
C THR A 99 -7.31 -7.70 6.94
N LEU A 100 -7.70 -6.51 7.39
CA LEU A 100 -7.35 -5.26 6.72
C LEU A 100 -5.86 -4.93 6.87
N ARG A 101 -5.26 -5.21 8.03
CA ARG A 101 -3.81 -5.14 8.22
C ARG A 101 -3.08 -6.13 7.30
N GLY A 102 -3.57 -7.36 7.19
CA GLY A 102 -3.05 -8.39 6.29
C GLY A 102 -3.16 -8.00 4.82
N LEU A 103 -4.27 -7.38 4.41
CA LEU A 103 -4.48 -6.83 3.07
C LEU A 103 -3.44 -5.75 2.75
N ILE A 104 -3.28 -4.76 3.65
CA ILE A 104 -2.29 -3.68 3.47
C ILE A 104 -0.87 -4.26 3.36
N LEU A 105 -0.54 -5.25 4.19
CA LEU A 105 0.74 -5.94 4.12
C LEU A 105 0.92 -6.69 2.79
N ALA A 106 -0.09 -7.43 2.34
CA ALA A 106 -0.05 -8.16 1.07
C ALA A 106 0.16 -7.23 -0.13
N ILE A 107 -0.46 -6.04 -0.14
CA ILE A 107 -0.22 -5.00 -1.16
C ILE A 107 1.23 -4.52 -1.11
N ARG A 108 1.77 -4.27 0.10
CA ARG A 108 3.17 -3.84 0.30
C ARG A 108 4.20 -4.92 0.00
N GLU A 109 3.82 -6.18 -0.03
CA GLU A 109 4.70 -7.29 -0.40
C GLU A 109 4.57 -7.69 -1.87
N ASN A 110 3.67 -7.06 -2.63
CA ASN A 110 3.41 -7.40 -4.02
C ASN A 110 4.64 -7.12 -4.91
N THR A 111 5.05 -8.14 -5.67
CA THR A 111 6.25 -8.11 -6.53
C THR A 111 5.93 -8.01 -8.02
N GLN A 112 4.68 -7.72 -8.40
CA GLN A 112 4.31 -7.52 -9.80
C GLN A 112 4.93 -6.23 -10.33
N GLN A 113 5.40 -6.28 -11.58
CA GLN A 113 6.15 -5.20 -12.21
C GLN A 113 5.21 -4.16 -12.85
N ILE A 114 5.51 -2.88 -12.66
CA ILE A 114 4.86 -1.74 -13.33
C ILE A 114 5.93 -0.91 -14.03
N GLY A 115 5.95 -0.95 -15.36
CA GLY A 115 6.96 -0.31 -16.19
C GLY A 115 8.28 -1.08 -16.31
N SER A 116 9.13 -0.63 -17.22
CA SER A 116 10.41 -1.28 -17.57
C SER A 116 11.63 -0.64 -16.90
N ASN A 117 11.55 0.64 -16.55
CA ASN A 117 12.68 1.41 -16.03
C ASN A 117 12.85 1.22 -14.52
N SER A 118 14.08 1.04 -14.04
CA SER A 118 14.37 1.00 -12.60
C SER A 118 14.03 2.32 -11.89
N ILE A 119 13.57 2.24 -10.64
CA ILE A 119 13.14 3.39 -9.83
C ILE A 119 14.31 3.88 -8.97
N MET A 120 14.53 5.18 -8.87
CA MET A 120 15.42 5.77 -7.87
C MET A 120 14.60 6.21 -6.65
N VAL A 121 14.49 5.34 -5.65
CA VAL A 121 13.71 5.64 -4.44
C VAL A 121 14.45 6.69 -3.60
N LYS A 122 13.71 7.67 -3.07
CA LYS A 122 14.28 8.71 -2.20
C LYS A 122 15.09 8.10 -1.05
N ASN A 123 16.28 8.65 -0.82
CA ASN A 123 17.27 8.22 0.19
C ASN A 123 17.91 6.85 -0.06
N GLU A 124 17.71 6.21 -1.22
CA GLU A 124 18.46 5.03 -1.63
C GLU A 124 19.66 5.41 -2.49
N THR A 125 20.71 4.60 -2.41
CA THR A 125 21.94 4.80 -3.20
C THR A 125 21.90 4.08 -4.54
N ARG A 126 20.99 3.11 -4.70
CA ARG A 126 20.88 2.25 -5.87
C ARG A 126 19.46 2.28 -6.41
N ALA A 127 19.36 2.17 -7.72
CA ALA A 127 18.08 1.96 -8.37
C ALA A 127 17.51 0.58 -7.98
N VAL A 128 16.19 0.48 -7.91
CA VAL A 128 15.47 -0.74 -7.54
C VAL A 128 14.57 -1.20 -8.68
N ARG A 129 14.15 -2.46 -8.65
CA ARG A 129 13.20 -3.01 -9.62
C ARG A 129 11.85 -2.28 -9.53
N PRO A 130 11.17 -2.03 -10.67
CA PRO A 130 9.92 -1.27 -10.68
C PRO A 130 8.71 -2.14 -10.36
N VAL A 131 8.69 -2.70 -9.15
CA VAL A 131 7.58 -3.54 -8.65
C VAL A 131 6.64 -2.75 -7.75
N VAL A 132 5.39 -3.20 -7.60
CA VAL A 132 4.34 -2.55 -6.78
C VAL A 132 4.87 -2.10 -5.41
N ARG A 133 5.53 -2.98 -4.66
CA ARG A 133 6.09 -2.63 -3.35
C ARG A 133 7.05 -1.44 -3.37
N ASN A 134 7.92 -1.36 -4.38
CA ASN A 134 8.91 -0.28 -4.48
C ASN A 134 8.28 1.04 -4.92
N TRP A 135 7.24 0.98 -5.76
CA TRP A 135 6.42 2.14 -6.08
C TRP A 135 5.71 2.71 -4.85
N LEU A 136 5.16 1.83 -3.99
CA LEU A 136 4.52 2.26 -2.74
C LEU A 136 5.52 2.86 -1.76
N ILE A 137 6.72 2.30 -1.63
CA ILE A 137 7.79 2.87 -0.80
C ILE A 137 8.18 4.26 -1.31
N ASP A 138 8.37 4.44 -2.62
CA ASP A 138 8.69 5.75 -3.18
C ASP A 138 7.55 6.76 -2.98
N PHE A 139 6.30 6.35 -3.22
CA PHE A 139 5.12 7.17 -2.94
C PHE A 139 5.10 7.64 -1.49
N LEU A 140 5.17 6.72 -0.52
CA LEU A 140 5.12 7.02 0.91
C LEU A 140 6.27 7.91 1.41
N ARG A 141 7.44 7.89 0.75
CA ARG A 141 8.60 8.76 1.10
C ARG A 141 8.52 10.15 0.47
N ASN A 142 7.71 10.32 -0.58
CA ASN A 142 7.53 11.58 -1.28
C ASN A 142 6.24 12.30 -0.88
N THR A 143 5.26 11.60 -0.32
CA THR A 143 4.05 12.21 0.21
C THR A 143 4.23 12.65 1.67
N SER A 144 3.63 13.79 2.00
CA SER A 144 3.69 14.40 3.34
C SER A 144 2.35 14.17 4.00
N SER A 145 2.27 13.78 5.27
CA SER A 145 1.02 13.36 5.94
C SER A 145 -0.04 14.45 6.18
N GLY A 146 -0.18 15.46 5.31
CA GLY A 146 -1.02 16.64 5.54
C GLY A 146 -1.96 17.02 4.39
N ASN A 147 -1.82 16.45 3.19
CA ASN A 147 -2.71 16.78 2.08
C ASN A 147 -3.78 15.69 1.88
N PRO A 148 -4.89 16.00 1.18
CA PRO A 148 -5.83 14.98 0.74
C PRO A 148 -5.15 13.96 -0.17
N ALA A 149 -5.50 12.68 -0.03
CA ALA A 149 -4.84 11.59 -0.74
C ALA A 149 -4.90 11.74 -2.28
N GLU A 150 -6.03 12.18 -2.82
CA GLU A 150 -6.20 12.44 -4.26
C GLU A 150 -5.20 13.49 -4.79
N VAL A 151 -4.94 14.53 -3.99
CA VAL A 151 -3.99 15.59 -4.35
C VAL A 151 -2.56 15.08 -4.30
N GLU A 152 -2.25 14.25 -3.30
CA GLU A 152 -0.94 13.61 -3.17
C GLU A 152 -0.66 12.62 -4.30
N GLU A 153 -1.66 11.83 -4.67
CA GLU A 153 -1.59 10.89 -5.79
C GLU A 153 -1.34 11.64 -7.10
N ALA A 154 -2.18 12.63 -7.42
CA ALA A 154 -2.01 13.42 -8.64
C ALA A 154 -0.65 14.11 -8.68
N ASN A 155 -0.25 14.77 -7.58
CA ASN A 155 1.06 15.42 -7.51
C ASN A 155 2.19 14.41 -7.65
N TYR A 156 2.09 13.22 -7.06
CA TYR A 156 3.11 12.18 -7.21
C TYR A 156 3.19 11.70 -8.67
N LEU A 157 2.08 11.35 -9.30
CA LEU A 157 2.06 10.83 -10.68
C LEU A 157 2.61 11.82 -11.71
N PHE A 158 2.40 13.13 -11.51
CA PHE A 158 2.79 14.17 -12.47
C PHE A 158 4.08 14.93 -12.13
N SER A 159 4.47 15.02 -10.85
CA SER A 159 5.65 15.76 -10.41
C SER A 159 6.85 14.89 -10.06
N ASN A 160 6.65 13.62 -9.67
CA ASN A 160 7.76 12.73 -9.31
C ASN A 160 8.55 12.30 -10.57
N PRO A 161 9.90 12.40 -10.57
CA PRO A 161 10.71 12.07 -11.74
C PRO A 161 10.61 10.59 -12.16
N ASN A 162 10.44 9.66 -11.22
CA ASN A 162 10.25 8.24 -11.51
C ASN A 162 8.89 8.00 -12.19
N ALA A 163 7.80 8.52 -11.60
CA ALA A 163 6.45 8.33 -12.12
C ALA A 163 6.22 9.04 -13.46
N LYS A 164 6.83 10.22 -13.65
CA LYS A 164 6.75 10.98 -14.91
C LYS A 164 7.45 10.27 -16.07
N ALA A 165 8.47 9.45 -15.79
CA ALA A 165 9.20 8.67 -16.78
C ALA A 165 8.48 7.36 -17.20
N LEU A 166 7.37 7.00 -16.54
CA LEU A 166 6.54 5.86 -16.95
C LEU A 166 5.79 6.13 -18.25
N ALA A 167 5.52 5.06 -19.00
CA ALA A 167 4.57 5.10 -20.09
C ALA A 167 3.16 5.40 -19.54
N GLU A 168 2.31 6.04 -20.35
CA GLU A 168 0.92 6.35 -19.99
C GLU A 168 0.15 5.15 -19.40
N PRO A 169 0.11 3.95 -20.02
CA PRO A 169 -0.63 2.81 -19.45
C PRO A 169 -0.06 2.33 -18.11
N ASP A 170 1.26 2.36 -17.93
CA ASP A 170 1.90 1.98 -16.66
C ASP A 170 1.59 3.02 -15.57
N ARG A 171 1.57 4.31 -15.93
CA ARG A 171 1.22 5.40 -15.02
C ARG A 171 -0.25 5.31 -14.58
N GLN A 172 -1.16 4.97 -15.48
CA GLN A 172 -2.57 4.72 -15.13
C GLN A 172 -2.70 3.51 -14.20
N THR A 173 -1.96 2.43 -14.48
CA THR A 173 -1.92 1.25 -13.61
C THR A 173 -1.39 1.60 -12.22
N LEU A 174 -0.32 2.41 -12.14
CA LEU A 174 0.21 2.91 -10.88
C LEU A 174 -0.83 3.74 -10.11
N GLY A 175 -1.55 4.66 -10.79
CA GLY A 175 -2.64 5.42 -10.16
C GLY A 175 -3.71 4.50 -9.55
N LYS A 176 -4.18 3.49 -10.31
CA LYS A 176 -5.12 2.49 -9.78
C LYS A 176 -4.60 1.76 -8.53
N VAL A 177 -3.30 1.40 -8.51
CA VAL A 177 -2.66 0.77 -7.34
C VAL A 177 -2.64 1.73 -6.13
N LEU A 178 -2.29 3.00 -6.34
CA LEU A 178 -2.22 3.99 -5.27
C LEU A 178 -3.60 4.29 -4.68
N ALA A 179 -4.61 4.50 -5.53
CA ALA A 179 -6.00 4.71 -5.11
C ALA A 179 -6.56 3.50 -4.34
N PHE A 180 -6.28 2.28 -4.83
CA PHE A 180 -6.68 1.04 -4.15
C PHE A 180 -6.01 0.93 -2.78
N TYR A 181 -4.70 1.15 -2.69
CA TYR A 181 -3.97 1.12 -1.42
C TYR A 181 -4.48 2.17 -0.43
N ASP A 182 -4.71 3.40 -0.87
CA ASP A 182 -5.16 4.48 0.01
C ASP A 182 -6.58 4.24 0.55
N THR A 183 -7.47 3.69 -0.27
CA THR A 183 -8.83 3.29 0.13
C THR A 183 -8.80 2.38 1.37
N PHE A 184 -8.04 1.29 1.31
CA PHE A 184 -7.96 0.34 2.44
C PHE A 184 -7.10 0.86 3.59
N ARG A 185 -6.12 1.71 3.32
CA ARG A 185 -5.36 2.41 4.37
C ARG A 185 -6.24 3.38 5.16
N SER A 186 -7.14 4.12 4.50
CA SER A 186 -8.10 5.02 5.16
C SER A 186 -9.05 4.24 6.04
N MET A 187 -9.64 3.16 5.50
CA MET A 187 -10.52 2.25 6.23
C MET A 187 -9.83 1.69 7.49
N ALA A 188 -8.55 1.32 7.40
CA ALA A 188 -7.79 0.79 8.54
C ALA A 188 -7.57 1.84 9.63
N ARG A 189 -7.33 3.10 9.23
CA ARG A 189 -7.18 4.22 10.17
C ARG A 189 -8.49 4.53 10.87
N GLU A 190 -9.60 4.59 10.13
CA GLU A 190 -10.93 4.84 10.70
C GLU A 190 -11.32 3.77 11.71
N LEU A 191 -11.06 2.50 11.38
CA LEU A 191 -11.31 1.38 12.29
C LEU A 191 -10.46 1.50 13.57
N ALA A 192 -9.16 1.77 13.43
CA ALA A 192 -8.26 1.97 14.56
C ALA A 192 -8.63 3.19 15.43
N GLN A 193 -9.09 4.29 14.83
CA GLN A 193 -9.58 5.45 15.56
C GLN A 193 -10.85 5.13 16.34
N THR A 194 -11.79 4.40 15.73
CA THR A 194 -13.03 3.97 16.37
C THR A 194 -12.76 3.05 17.56
N ALA A 195 -11.87 2.06 17.39
CA ALA A 195 -11.46 1.17 18.46
C ALA A 195 -10.81 1.94 19.63
N ARG A 196 -9.93 2.90 19.32
CA ARG A 196 -9.31 3.76 20.34
C ARG A 196 -10.33 4.64 21.07
N ALA A 197 -11.30 5.20 20.36
CA ALA A 197 -12.35 6.02 20.96
C ALA A 197 -13.24 5.19 21.90
N GLN A 198 -13.58 3.95 21.53
CA GLN A 198 -14.31 3.01 22.38
C GLN A 198 -13.52 2.66 23.65
N MET A 199 -12.22 2.34 23.52
CA MET A 199 -11.37 2.08 24.69
C MET A 199 -11.29 3.28 25.65
N LEU A 200 -11.23 4.51 25.12
CA LEU A 200 -11.23 5.72 25.94
C LEU A 200 -12.58 5.99 26.62
N ALA A 201 -13.69 5.60 25.98
CA ALA A 201 -15.04 5.75 26.53
C ALA A 201 -15.36 4.71 27.62
N GLU A 202 -14.73 3.53 27.57
CA GLU A 202 -14.86 2.47 28.58
C GLU A 202 -13.98 2.68 29.81
N LEU A 203 -13.05 3.65 29.78
CA LEU A 203 -12.34 4.04 30.99
C LEU A 203 -13.38 4.45 32.04
N PRO A 204 -13.40 3.81 33.24
CA PRO A 204 -14.33 4.19 34.28
C PRO A 204 -14.16 5.69 34.52
N PRO A 205 -15.26 6.45 34.68
CA PRO A 205 -15.16 7.87 34.99
C PRO A 205 -14.23 7.97 36.19
N GLU A 206 -13.13 8.72 36.06
CA GLU A 206 -12.23 8.96 37.19
C GLU A 206 -13.12 9.32 38.37
N GLU A 207 -13.17 8.44 39.38
CA GLU A 207 -13.85 8.75 40.62
C GLU A 207 -13.23 10.05 41.07
N THR A 208 -14.01 11.13 40.91
CA THR A 208 -13.68 12.46 41.37
C THR A 208 -13.69 12.33 42.88
N THR A 209 -12.58 11.82 43.41
CA THR A 209 -12.28 11.90 44.82
C THR A 209 -12.43 13.37 45.15
N PRO A 210 -13.41 13.74 45.99
CA PRO A 210 -13.66 15.13 46.29
C PRO A 210 -12.33 15.73 46.76
N PRO A 211 -11.93 16.90 46.22
CA PRO A 211 -10.62 17.48 46.52
C PRO A 211 -10.45 17.50 48.04
N PRO A 212 -9.38 16.90 48.59
CA PRO A 212 -9.16 16.89 50.02
C PRO A 212 -9.00 18.33 50.48
N GLY A 213 -10.03 18.83 51.18
CA GLY A 213 -10.05 20.08 51.92
C GLY A 213 -9.36 21.24 51.20
N ALA A 214 -10.05 21.88 50.25
CA ALA A 214 -9.63 23.21 49.81
C ALA A 214 -9.48 24.11 51.05
N PRO A 215 -8.29 24.70 51.31
CA PRO A 215 -8.14 25.67 52.38
C PRO A 215 -9.10 26.84 52.15
N PRO A 216 -9.63 27.45 53.22
CA PRO A 216 -10.62 28.51 53.13
C PRO A 216 -10.12 29.61 52.20
N GLN A 217 -10.91 29.89 51.15
CA GLN A 217 -10.63 30.97 50.25
C GLN A 217 -10.76 32.29 51.02
N PHE A 218 -9.62 32.91 51.27
CA PHE A 218 -9.59 34.31 51.70
C PHE A 218 -10.12 35.15 50.54
N TYR A 219 -11.25 35.80 50.77
CA TYR A 219 -11.80 36.83 49.89
C TYR A 219 -10.73 37.90 49.67
N THR A 220 -10.09 37.90 48.49
CA THR A 220 -9.39 39.09 48.02
C THR A 220 -10.45 40.10 47.58
N PRO A 221 -10.44 41.33 48.13
CA PRO A 221 -11.41 42.35 47.75
C PRO A 221 -11.30 42.72 46.27
N PRO A 222 -12.37 43.28 45.67
CA PRO A 222 -12.40 43.65 44.26
C PRO A 222 -11.34 44.71 43.96
N THR A 223 -10.39 44.40 43.10
CA THR A 223 -9.46 45.39 42.54
C THR A 223 -10.24 46.36 41.67
N GLU A 224 -10.14 47.63 42.01
CA GLU A 224 -10.76 48.77 41.35
C GLU A 224 -10.40 48.85 39.85
N PRO A 225 -11.31 49.30 38.96
CA PRO A 225 -11.02 49.42 37.53
C PRO A 225 -9.96 50.51 37.30
N THR A 226 -8.74 50.08 36.97
CA THR A 226 -7.68 51.01 36.55
C THR A 226 -8.05 51.55 35.16
N ALA A 227 -8.04 52.88 35.06
CA ALA A 227 -8.38 53.66 33.88
C ALA A 227 -7.59 53.24 32.62
N PRO A 228 -8.15 53.46 31.41
CA PRO A 228 -7.43 53.25 30.17
C PRO A 228 -6.21 54.19 30.07
N PRO A 229 -5.02 53.69 29.69
CA PRO A 229 -3.87 54.53 29.48
C PRO A 229 -4.07 55.42 28.25
N ALA A 230 -3.73 56.70 28.41
CA ALA A 230 -3.71 57.69 27.35
C ALA A 230 -2.77 57.27 26.22
N ALA A 231 -3.24 57.48 24.98
CA ALA A 231 -2.47 57.25 23.77
C ALA A 231 -1.18 58.11 23.79
N SER A 232 -0.04 57.46 24.05
CA SER A 232 1.28 58.04 23.82
C SER A 232 1.67 57.78 22.37
N ALA A 233 1.79 58.85 21.60
CA ALA A 233 2.36 58.83 20.26
C ALA A 233 3.85 58.46 20.36
N SER A 234 4.21 57.30 19.79
CA SER A 234 5.60 56.87 19.70
C SER A 234 6.35 57.70 18.64
N PRO A 235 7.55 58.24 18.94
CA PRO A 235 8.43 58.83 17.94
C PRO A 235 9.05 57.74 17.02
N PRO A 236 9.58 58.11 15.85
CA PRO A 236 10.05 57.16 14.84
C PRO A 236 11.24 56.33 15.37
N THR A 237 11.04 55.02 15.43
CA THR A 237 12.02 54.02 15.83
C THR A 237 13.16 53.97 14.81
N ALA A 238 14.39 54.16 15.29
CA ALA A 238 15.63 53.91 14.56
C ALA A 238 15.71 52.44 14.08
N PRO A 239 16.46 52.12 13.01
CA PRO A 239 16.53 50.77 12.46
C PRO A 239 17.02 49.75 13.50
N GLN A 240 16.14 48.80 13.81
CA GLN A 240 16.38 47.70 14.74
C GLN A 240 17.42 46.73 14.13
N PRO A 241 18.43 46.29 14.90
CA PRO A 241 19.37 45.26 14.44
C PRO A 241 18.65 43.98 14.08
N ALA A 242 19.10 43.30 13.02
CA ALA A 242 18.50 42.07 12.53
C ALA A 242 18.34 41.04 13.67
N PRO A 243 17.17 40.39 13.80
CA PRO A 243 16.95 39.39 14.83
C PRO A 243 17.92 38.21 14.65
N PRO A 244 18.44 37.65 15.76
CA PRO A 244 19.32 36.48 15.70
C PRO A 244 18.58 35.31 15.04
N LEU A 245 19.30 34.64 14.13
CA LEU A 245 18.80 33.47 13.41
C LEU A 245 18.25 32.43 14.40
N PRO A 246 17.08 31.82 14.12
CA PRO A 246 16.53 30.78 14.98
C PRO A 246 17.52 29.61 15.11
N PRO A 247 17.57 28.95 16.29
CA PRO A 247 18.44 27.81 16.49
C PRO A 247 18.09 26.71 15.50
N VAL A 248 19.14 26.15 14.89
CA VAL A 248 19.09 25.00 13.99
C VAL A 248 18.26 23.91 14.66
N SER A 249 17.07 23.65 14.13
CA SER A 249 16.21 22.56 14.54
C SER A 249 16.98 21.25 14.36
N THR A 250 17.25 20.56 15.46
CA THR A 250 17.77 19.19 15.45
C THR A 250 16.89 18.33 14.53
N PRO A 251 17.48 17.47 13.68
CA PRO A 251 16.72 16.60 12.80
C PRO A 251 15.78 15.75 13.66
N ARG A 252 14.47 15.91 13.44
CA ARG A 252 13.45 15.07 14.05
C ARG A 252 13.83 13.63 13.74
N ALA A 253 13.93 12.80 14.78
CA ALA A 253 14.22 11.38 14.67
C ALA A 253 13.31 10.79 13.60
N ASP A 254 13.92 10.34 12.51
CA ASP A 254 13.22 9.88 11.32
C ASP A 254 12.27 8.74 11.70
N THR A 255 11.01 9.01 11.40
CA THR A 255 9.91 8.08 11.21
C THR A 255 10.42 6.75 10.66
N TYR A 256 10.01 5.65 11.30
CA TYR A 256 10.30 4.27 10.90
C TYR A 256 10.39 4.11 9.38
N ARG A 257 11.58 3.70 8.91
CA ARG A 257 11.89 3.53 7.49
C ARG A 257 11.81 2.06 7.14
N GLU A 258 10.86 1.68 6.30
CA GLU A 258 10.78 0.31 5.81
C GLU A 258 12.04 -0.04 5.00
N PRO A 259 12.76 -1.12 5.37
CA PRO A 259 13.94 -1.55 4.64
C PRO A 259 13.55 -2.10 3.26
N ILE A 260 14.36 -1.79 2.25
CA ILE A 260 14.21 -2.38 0.91
C ILE A 260 14.90 -3.75 0.92
N ALA A 261 14.23 -4.79 0.43
CA ALA A 261 14.81 -6.12 0.32
C ALA A 261 16.01 -6.12 -0.64
N GLU A 262 17.11 -6.77 -0.27
CA GLU A 262 18.33 -6.83 -1.11
C GLU A 262 18.05 -7.43 -2.51
N GLU A 263 17.08 -8.35 -2.59
CA GLU A 263 16.62 -8.98 -3.83
C GLU A 263 16.06 -7.98 -4.86
N ASP A 264 15.67 -6.78 -4.43
CA ASP A 264 15.12 -5.73 -5.29
C ASP A 264 16.14 -4.73 -5.80
N LEU A 265 17.34 -4.72 -5.24
CA LEU A 265 18.40 -3.85 -5.72
C LEU A 265 18.70 -4.23 -7.16
N ALA A 266 18.70 -3.25 -8.07
CA ALA A 266 19.04 -3.46 -9.46
C ALA A 266 20.55 -3.77 -9.58
N GLY A 267 20.94 -5.02 -9.32
CA GLY A 267 22.27 -5.56 -9.52
C GLY A 267 22.97 -6.00 -8.23
N THR A 268 23.70 -7.10 -8.22
CA THR A 268 24.53 -7.63 -9.32
C THR A 268 23.83 -8.65 -10.21
N GLN A 269 23.54 -8.27 -11.46
CA GLN A 269 23.43 -9.28 -12.52
C GLN A 269 24.76 -10.04 -12.53
N LYS A 270 24.72 -11.33 -12.20
CA LYS A 270 25.89 -12.20 -12.36
C LYS A 270 26.34 -12.01 -13.82
N PRO A 271 27.58 -11.58 -14.09
CA PRO A 271 28.02 -11.32 -15.45
C PRO A 271 27.69 -12.56 -16.29
N PRO A 272 27.15 -12.38 -17.51
CA PRO A 272 26.77 -13.52 -18.35
C PRO A 272 27.96 -14.46 -18.37
N VAL A 273 27.74 -15.70 -17.92
CA VAL A 273 28.77 -16.73 -17.96
C VAL A 273 29.20 -16.80 -19.40
N LYS A 274 30.41 -16.29 -19.70
CA LYS A 274 30.98 -16.38 -21.04
C LYS A 274 30.83 -17.86 -21.43
N PRO A 275 30.13 -18.18 -22.53
CA PRO A 275 30.01 -19.56 -22.96
C PRO A 275 31.44 -20.07 -23.09
N THR A 276 31.81 -21.03 -22.24
CA THR A 276 33.06 -21.76 -22.42
C THR A 276 33.02 -22.30 -23.83
N PRO A 277 34.04 -22.03 -24.67
CA PRO A 277 34.06 -22.52 -26.03
C PRO A 277 33.82 -24.03 -25.98
N ARG A 278 32.68 -24.46 -26.51
CA ARG A 278 32.34 -25.85 -26.65
C ARG A 278 33.29 -26.37 -27.72
N ILE A 279 34.41 -26.97 -27.30
CA ILE A 279 35.27 -27.73 -28.18
C ILE A 279 34.47 -29.00 -28.50
N GLU A 280 33.52 -28.89 -29.42
CA GLU A 280 32.96 -30.02 -30.17
C GLU A 280 34.04 -30.47 -31.16
N GLY A 281 35.16 -30.96 -30.60
CA GLY A 281 36.13 -31.74 -31.34
C GLY A 281 35.53 -33.11 -31.53
N ASN A 282 35.30 -33.49 -32.79
CA ASN A 282 35.13 -34.87 -33.20
C ASN A 282 36.35 -35.67 -32.71
N ILE A 283 36.25 -36.30 -31.54
CA ILE A 283 37.23 -37.28 -31.09
C ILE A 283 36.93 -38.55 -31.90
N VAL A 284 37.64 -38.68 -33.03
CA VAL A 284 37.67 -39.93 -33.78
C VAL A 284 38.49 -40.93 -32.95
N ASP A 285 37.81 -41.92 -32.37
CA ASP A 285 38.46 -43.00 -31.63
C ASP A 285 39.15 -43.95 -32.64
N LEU A 286 40.45 -43.76 -32.84
CA LEU A 286 41.27 -44.52 -33.79
C LEU A 286 41.60 -45.96 -33.33
N LYS A 287 40.98 -46.45 -32.24
CA LYS A 287 41.28 -47.78 -31.71
C LYS A 287 40.69 -48.95 -32.50
N ASN A 288 39.85 -48.70 -33.51
CA ASN A 288 39.13 -49.74 -34.26
C ASN A 288 39.50 -49.84 -35.77
N ILE A 289 40.73 -49.49 -36.19
CA ILE A 289 41.13 -49.53 -37.62
C ILE A 289 41.88 -50.80 -38.04
N ASN A 290 42.01 -51.82 -37.19
CA ASN A 290 42.60 -53.11 -37.60
C ASN A 290 41.61 -54.26 -37.51
N GLU A 291 40.89 -54.53 -38.61
CA GLU A 291 40.47 -55.86 -39.07
C GLU A 291 40.02 -55.82 -40.53
#